data_AF-A0A914L186-F1
#
_entry.id   AF-A0A914L186-F1
#
_cell.length_a   1.000
_cell.length_b   1.000
_cell.length_c   1.000
_cell.angle_alpha   90.00
_cell.angle_beta   90.00
_cell.angle_gamma   90.00
#
_symmetry.space_group_name_H-M   'P 1'
#
loop_
_entity.id
_entity.type
_entity.pdbx_description
1 polymer ?
#
loop_
_entity_poly.entity_id
_entity_poly.type
_entity_poly.pdbx_seq_one_letter_code
_entity_poly.pdbx_strand_id
1 'polypeptide(L)' 'MKGDYYRYLAEVAFDDVIAEFDTLNEDSYEDSTLIMQLLRNNLTLWTSDNASDE' A
#
# COMPACT_ATOMS: atom_id res chain seq x y z
N MET A 1 -14.74 0.54 -12.29
CA MET A 1 -15.66 0.98 -11.20
C MET A 1 -14.85 1.73 -10.14
N LYS A 2 -15.48 2.39 -9.16
CA LYS A 2 -14.77 3.15 -8.10
C LYS A 2 -13.72 2.29 -7.36
N GLY A 3 -13.97 0.98 -7.20
CA GLY A 3 -13.02 0.03 -6.62
C GLY A 3 -11.71 -0.13 -7.41
N ASP A 4 -11.77 -0.18 -8.74
CA ASP A 4 -10.57 -0.24 -9.59
C ASP A 4 -9.71 1.02 -9.47
N TYR A 5 -10.35 2.18 -9.28
CA TYR A 5 -9.66 3.45 -9.09
C TYR A 5 -8.89 3.51 -7.77
N TYR A 6 -9.50 3.03 -6.67
CA TYR A 6 -8.80 2.96 -5.37
C TYR A 6 -7.69 1.91 -5.36
N ARG A 7 -7.90 0.77 -6.04
CA ARG A 7 -6.87 -0.25 -6.22
C ARG A 7 -5.68 0.29 -7.02
N TYR A 8 -5.94 0.98 -8.13
CA TYR A 8 -4.90 1.60 -8.93
C TYR A 8 -4.11 2.65 -8.14
N LEU A 9 -4.79 3.51 -7.37
CA LEU A 9 -4.11 4.49 -6.52
C LEU A 9 -3.23 3.83 -5.45
N ALA A 10 -3.68 2.72 -4.87
CA ALA A 10 -2.91 1.98 -3.88
C ALA A 10 -1.71 1.25 -4.49
N GLU A 11 -1.86 0.69 -5.69
CA GLU A 11 -0.75 0.08 -6.46
C GLU A 11 0.31 1.13 -6.82
N VAL A 12 -0.09 2.28 -7.37
CA VAL A 12 0.83 3.38 -7.73
C VAL A 12 1.57 3.91 -6.50
N ALA A 13 0.86 4.17 -5.40
CA ALA A 13 1.49 4.64 -4.17
C ALA A 13 2.47 3.62 -3.56
N PHE A 14 2.22 2.33 -3.74
CA PHE A 14 3.13 1.28 -3.27
C PHE A 14 4.40 1.21 -4.14
N ASP A 15 4.25 1.29 -5.46
CA ASP A 15 5.37 1.27 -6.40
C ASP A 15 6.28 2.51 -6.24
N ASP A 16 5.70 3.69 -6.02
CA ASP A 16 6.44 4.93 -5.75
C ASP A 16 7.23 4.82 -4.43
N VAL A 17 6.62 4.26 -3.39
CA VAL A 17 7.29 4.03 -2.10
C VAL A 17 8.43 3.02 -2.23
N ILE A 18 8.28 1.97 -3.05
CA ILE A 18 9.36 1.00 -3.35
C ILE A 18 10.51 1.67 -4.10
N ALA A 19 10.21 2.53 -5.08
CA ALA A 19 11.21 3.22 -5.89
C ALA A 19 12.03 4.23 -5.06
N GLU A 20 11.41 4.89 -4.10
CA GLU A 20 12.09 5.81 -3.18
C GLU A 20 12.76 5.10 -2.00
N PHE A 21 12.39 3.84 -1.71
CA PHE A 21 12.88 3.09 -0.55
C PHE A 21 14.41 2.96 -0.50
N ASP A 22 15.05 2.73 -1.65
CA ASP A 22 16.51 2.63 -1.76
C ASP A 22 17.23 3.97 -1.53
N THR A 23 16.51 5.09 -1.54
CA THR A 23 17.06 6.44 -1.37
C THR A 23 16.81 7.04 0.02
N LEU A 24 16.07 6.34 0.88
CA LEU A 24 15.76 6.80 2.21
C LEU A 24 16.99 6.73 3.13
N ASN A 25 17.19 7.80 3.89
CA ASN A 25 18.17 7.85 4.98
C ASN A 25 17.82 6.79 6.03
N GLU A 26 18.83 6.24 6.71
CA GLU A 26 18.69 5.17 7.72
C GLU A 26 17.68 5.54 8.82
N ASP A 27 17.55 6.83 9.14
CA ASP A 27 16.56 7.38 10.09
C ASP A 27 15.09 7.25 9.64
N SER A 28 14.84 7.06 8.34
CA SER A 28 13.49 6.98 7.75
C SER A 28 13.05 5.54 7.42
N TYR A 29 13.90 4.55 7.68
CA TYR A 29 13.61 3.15 7.39
C TYR A 29 12.47 2.60 8.26
N GLU A 30 12.42 2.98 9.54
CA GLU A 30 11.39 2.52 10.48
C GLU A 30 10.01 3.07 10.07
N ASP A 31 9.93 4.37 9.77
CA ASP A 31 8.71 5.03 9.30
C ASP A 31 8.23 4.45 7.96
N SER A 32 9.15 4.17 7.04
CA SER A 32 8.80 3.65 5.72
C SER A 32 8.36 2.19 5.78
N THR A 33 8.97 1.39 6.67
CA THR A 33 8.51 0.03 6.96
C THR A 33 7.11 0.04 7.57
N LEU A 34 6.81 1.00 8.47
CA LEU A 34 5.49 1.18 9.06
C LEU A 34 4.44 1.56 8.01
N ILE A 35 4.76 2.50 7.11
CA ILE A 35 3.87 2.92 6.02
C ILE A 35 3.57 1.74 5.07
N MET A 36 4.58 0.96 4.68
CA MET A 36 4.40 -0.23 3.84
C MET A 36 3.50 -1.29 4.50
N GLN A 37 3.63 -1.49 5.81
CA GLN A 37 2.76 -2.41 6.55
C GLN A 37 1.31 -1.92 6.60
N LEU A 38 1.09 -0.62 6.79
CA LEU A 38 -0.25 -0.03 6.77
C LEU A 38 -0.90 -0.14 5.39
N LEU A 39 -0.16 0.10 4.30
CA LEU A 39 -0.64 -0.08 2.94
C LEU A 39 -1.03 -1.54 2.66
N ARG A 40 -0.19 -2.50 3.07
CA ARG A 40 -0.48 -3.94 2.93
C ARG A 40 -1.72 -4.36 3.71
N ASN A 41 -1.88 -3.86 4.94
CA ASN A 41 -3.06 -4.13 5.76
C ASN A 41 -4.33 -3.57 5.11
N ASN A 42 -4.29 -2.34 4.59
CA ASN A 42 -5.42 -1.72 3.88
C ASN A 42 -5.80 -2.50 2.61
N LEU A 43 -4.82 -2.92 1.81
CA LEU A 43 -5.06 -3.77 0.62
C LEU A 43 -5.68 -5.12 0.99
N THR A 44 -5.23 -5.73 2.09
CA THR A 44 -5.79 -7.00 2.58
C THR A 44 -7.24 -6.83 3.02
N LEU A 45 -7.54 -5.74 3.74
CA LEU A 45 -8.89 -5.43 4.21
C LEU A 45 -9.86 -5.18 3.04
N TRP A 46 -9.44 -4.42 2.04
CA TRP A 46 -10.27 -4.15 0.86
C TRP A 46 -10.46 -5.36 -0.04
N THR A 47 -9.54 -6.33 -0.04
CA THR A 47 -9.69 -7.58 -0.78
C THR A 47 -10.51 -8.62 0.00
N SER A 48 -10.46 -8.61 1.33
CA SER A 48 -11.31 -9.48 2.18
C SER A 48 -12.77 -9.04 2.20
N ASP A 49 -13.05 -7.73 2.18
CA ASP A 49 -14.42 -7.22 2.08
C ASP A 49 -15.05 -7.58 0.72
N ASN A 50 -14.26 -7.51 -0.37
CA ASN A 50 -14.73 -7.94 -1.70
C ASN A 50 -14.93 -9.46 -1.83
N ALA A 51 -14.34 -10.28 -0.96
CA ALA A 51 -14.52 -11.74 -0.95
C ALA A 51 -15.68 -12.20 -0.04
N SER A 52 -16.23 -11.30 0.77
CA SER A 52 -17.32 -11.60 1.71
C SER A 52 -18.72 -11.29 1.13
N ASP A 53 -18.77 -10.72 -0.08
CA ASP A 53 -19.97 -10.40 -0.85
C ASP A 53 -20.26 -11.42 -1.99
N GLU A 54 -19.63 -12.60 -1.98
CA GLU A 54 -20.02 -13.78 -2.81
C GLU A 54 -20.82 -14.83 -2.02
#